data_AF-A0A8T0KGC1-F1
#
_entry.id   AF-A0A8T0KGC1-F1
#
_cell.length_a   1.000
_cell.length_b   1.000
_cell.length_c   1.000
_cell.angle_alpha   90.00
_cell.angle_beta   90.00
_cell.angle_gamma   90.00
#
_symmetry.space_group_name_H-M   'P 1'
#
loop_
_entity.id
_entity.type
_entity.pdbx_description
1 polymer ?
#
loop_
_entity_poly.entity_id
_entity_poly.type
_entity_poly.pdbx_seq_one_letter_code
_entity_poly.pdbx_strand_id
1 'polypeptide(L)'
;MRSNTSQCAYAKAEEASKEKTLHVKTEEDEVPAFVDDDEDLCKSLEKGRRLGLKNHEEEIITKEPGGLHRDGRMSGSGSRHSTMFLVVRPCGSSSAGIHRLHPTPSSHRSRNVVIRCSLSSVQEKKEKAELDSELQPSLAFPPIRAAKRVVLVRHGQSTWNAEGRIQGSSNFSVLTKKGESQAETSRQMLIDDHFDTCFASPLARSKKTAEIIWGSRQDPIITDFDLREIDLYSFQGLLKHEGKAKFGSAYRQWQVDAENFIIDGHYPVRELWERARSCWTKILAHDSRSVLVVAHNAVNQALVATAIGLGSEYFRTLLQSNCGVSVLDFIPRSDDGSPHICLNRLNQTPGSPIAGGKSGGRETSKRIVLVCNGSTQGNTEDGFPLGGDQPLNMLGVIQSQKSAELLLDLRVSSIISSPNKACVGTASVISQVQEAADCLGADCVPRYVEMKQMGELDIKSVMTNNDISNFPPFQPGWLNRVDDGLRTTLWNQSGKAWLSLLDEISDESKPGEVIVAVGHPAINIALMGHCLNLSKEWLGSFHLDAGSVSVLDFPDGAKGKGVIRCINYTAHLGRWSIPITRSTEDGEEF
;
A
#
# COMPACT_ATOMS: atom_id res chain seq x y z
N MET A 1 -42.02 29.29 -36.02
CA MET A 1 -42.65 28.07 -35.45
C MET A 1 -41.59 27.01 -35.23
N ARG A 2 -41.20 26.80 -33.97
CA ARG A 2 -40.60 25.57 -33.40
C ARG A 2 -40.28 25.86 -31.93
N SER A 3 -41.34 25.92 -31.14
CA SER A 3 -41.31 25.57 -29.72
C SER A 3 -41.62 24.06 -29.61
N ASN A 4 -41.29 23.47 -28.46
CA ASN A 4 -41.73 22.15 -27.99
C ASN A 4 -40.95 20.91 -28.47
N THR A 5 -39.64 20.86 -28.19
CA THR A 5 -38.94 19.55 -28.08
C THR A 5 -38.14 19.37 -26.80
N SER A 6 -37.91 20.42 -26.00
CA SER A 6 -37.14 20.30 -24.75
C SER A 6 -37.97 20.06 -23.48
N GLN A 7 -39.30 20.26 -23.54
CA GLN A 7 -40.19 20.04 -22.38
C GLN A 7 -40.76 18.62 -22.28
N CYS A 8 -40.60 17.77 -23.30
CA CYS A 8 -41.11 16.39 -23.28
C CYS A 8 -40.12 15.37 -22.67
N ALA A 9 -38.85 15.76 -22.50
CA ALA A 9 -37.83 14.90 -21.89
C ALA A 9 -37.83 14.95 -20.35
N TYR A 10 -38.22 16.09 -19.76
CA TYR A 10 -38.27 16.25 -18.30
C TYR A 10 -39.53 15.65 -17.66
N ALA A 11 -40.67 15.64 -18.36
CA ALA A 11 -41.93 15.10 -17.84
C ALA A 11 -41.96 13.56 -17.75
N LYS A 12 -41.14 12.85 -18.54
CA LYS A 12 -41.05 11.38 -18.50
C LYS A 12 -40.11 10.83 -17.41
N ALA A 13 -39.31 11.68 -16.78
CA ALA A 13 -38.43 11.28 -15.68
C ALA A 13 -39.12 11.37 -14.31
N GLU A 14 -40.08 12.29 -14.13
CA GLU A 14 -40.84 12.41 -12.88
C GLU A 14 -41.90 11.32 -12.68
N GLU A 15 -42.49 10.80 -13.77
CA GLU A 15 -43.53 9.77 -13.71
C GLU A 15 -42.97 8.36 -13.39
N ALA A 16 -41.66 8.16 -13.52
CA ALA A 16 -40.97 6.92 -13.11
C ALA A 16 -40.57 6.90 -11.62
N SER A 17 -40.81 7.99 -10.87
CA SER A 17 -40.45 8.08 -9.44
C SER A 17 -41.63 7.81 -8.48
N LYS A 18 -42.84 7.54 -8.98
CA LYS A 18 -44.03 7.28 -8.17
C LYS A 18 -44.66 5.94 -8.54
N GLU A 19 -44.06 4.84 -8.08
CA GLU A 19 -44.77 3.61 -7.66
C GLU A 19 -43.76 2.50 -7.34
N LYS A 20 -43.54 2.24 -6.05
CA LYS A 20 -43.45 0.90 -5.44
C LYS A 20 -43.15 1.02 -3.95
N THR A 21 -44.22 1.11 -3.17
CA THR A 21 -44.19 0.87 -1.73
C THR A 21 -44.12 -0.64 -1.52
N LEU A 22 -42.99 -1.15 -1.02
CA LEU A 22 -42.84 -2.52 -0.57
C LEU A 22 -42.29 -2.47 0.87
N HIS A 23 -43.08 -3.01 1.80
CA HIS A 23 -42.70 -3.18 3.20
C HIS A 23 -41.43 -4.02 3.32
N VAL A 24 -40.38 -3.45 3.91
CA VAL A 24 -39.17 -4.17 4.32
C VAL A 24 -39.18 -4.28 5.84
N LYS A 25 -39.17 -5.53 6.32
CA LYS A 25 -38.84 -5.86 7.71
C LYS A 25 -37.36 -5.56 7.94
N THR A 26 -37.08 -4.87 9.03
CA THR A 26 -35.74 -4.62 9.56
C THR A 26 -35.12 -5.94 10.05
N GLU A 27 -34.05 -6.37 9.39
CA GLU A 27 -33.03 -7.22 10.02
C GLU A 27 -31.70 -6.47 9.95
N GLU A 28 -31.18 -6.19 11.13
CA GLU A 28 -29.88 -5.58 11.40
C GLU A 28 -28.76 -6.62 11.20
N ASP A 29 -27.68 -6.19 10.56
CA ASP A 29 -26.30 -6.76 10.51
C ASP A 29 -25.73 -6.80 9.07
N GLU A 30 -25.48 -5.61 8.50
CA GLU A 30 -24.63 -5.49 7.31
C GLU A 30 -23.22 -5.00 7.68
N VAL A 31 -22.26 -5.91 7.65
CA VAL A 31 -20.82 -5.61 7.70
C VAL A 31 -20.33 -5.41 6.25
N PRO A 32 -19.59 -4.32 5.94
CA PRO A 32 -19.26 -3.98 4.56
C PRO A 32 -18.38 -5.04 3.87
N ALA A 33 -18.77 -5.38 2.64
CA ALA A 33 -18.14 -6.38 1.79
C ALA A 33 -16.80 -5.90 1.22
N PHE A 34 -15.84 -6.82 1.18
CA PHE A 34 -14.46 -6.55 0.78
C PHE A 34 -14.37 -6.37 -0.74
N VAL A 35 -13.67 -5.35 -1.26
CA VAL A 35 -13.42 -5.19 -2.72
C VAL A 35 -11.91 -5.07 -2.92
N ASP A 36 -11.37 -5.81 -3.89
CA ASP A 36 -9.97 -5.65 -4.30
C ASP A 36 -9.96 -4.61 -5.43
N ASP A 37 -9.36 -3.46 -5.16
CA ASP A 37 -8.98 -2.35 -6.05
C ASP A 37 -9.83 -2.09 -7.31
N ASP A 38 -10.81 -1.19 -7.18
CA ASP A 38 -11.48 -0.44 -8.26
C ASP A 38 -11.21 1.07 -8.08
N GLU A 39 -10.16 1.60 -8.73
CA GLU A 39 -9.89 3.05 -8.69
C GLU A 39 -10.45 3.82 -9.91
N ASP A 40 -10.89 3.18 -11.00
CA ASP A 40 -10.89 3.86 -12.32
C ASP A 40 -12.16 3.83 -13.18
N LEU A 41 -13.34 3.56 -12.62
CA LEU A 41 -14.54 4.12 -13.27
C LEU A 41 -14.59 5.66 -13.05
N CYS A 42 -14.06 6.16 -11.92
CA CYS A 42 -14.03 7.58 -11.56
C CYS A 42 -12.97 8.42 -12.30
N LYS A 43 -11.80 7.86 -12.66
CA LYS A 43 -10.87 8.55 -13.59
C LYS A 43 -11.50 8.84 -14.97
N SER A 44 -12.58 8.15 -15.35
CA SER A 44 -13.32 8.45 -16.59
C SER A 44 -14.19 9.72 -16.51
N LEU A 45 -14.60 10.16 -15.31
CA LEU A 45 -15.35 11.42 -15.11
C LEU A 45 -14.41 12.61 -14.84
N GLU A 46 -13.29 12.40 -14.14
CA GLU A 46 -12.30 13.45 -13.86
C GLU A 46 -11.47 13.86 -15.09
N LYS A 47 -11.15 12.91 -15.98
CA LYS A 47 -10.54 13.22 -17.28
C LYS A 47 -11.49 14.03 -18.17
N GLY A 48 -12.81 13.83 -18.07
CA GLY A 48 -13.82 14.66 -18.75
C GLY A 48 -13.85 16.10 -18.25
N ARG A 49 -13.60 16.33 -16.96
CA ARG A 49 -13.63 17.67 -16.34
C ARG A 49 -12.31 18.44 -16.53
N ARG A 50 -11.14 17.74 -16.51
CA ARG A 50 -9.85 18.33 -16.94
C ARG A 50 -9.82 18.72 -18.43
N LEU A 51 -10.61 18.06 -19.28
CA LEU A 51 -10.81 18.42 -20.69
C LEU A 51 -11.70 19.67 -20.90
N GLY A 52 -12.52 20.05 -19.92
CA GLY A 52 -13.33 21.28 -19.97
C GLY A 52 -12.53 22.56 -19.65
N LEU A 53 -11.49 22.45 -18.82
CA LEU A 53 -10.68 23.58 -18.39
C LEU A 53 -9.53 23.93 -19.34
N LYS A 54 -9.04 22.99 -20.16
CA LYS A 54 -8.03 23.28 -21.20
C LYS A 54 -8.60 23.97 -22.46
N ASN A 55 -9.87 23.77 -22.77
CA ASN A 55 -10.50 24.34 -23.97
C ASN A 55 -10.93 25.82 -23.79
N HIS A 56 -10.82 26.40 -22.60
CA HIS A 56 -11.06 27.83 -22.36
C HIS A 56 -9.79 28.66 -22.15
N GLU A 57 -8.63 28.01 -21.97
CA GLU A 57 -7.34 28.72 -21.88
C GLU A 57 -6.64 28.90 -23.25
N GLU A 58 -7.04 28.17 -24.29
CA GLU A 58 -6.51 28.33 -25.66
C GLU A 58 -7.46 29.10 -26.63
N GLU A 59 -8.67 29.48 -26.21
CA GLU A 59 -9.54 30.37 -27.01
C GLU A 59 -9.42 31.84 -26.57
N ILE A 60 -8.57 32.57 -27.30
CA ILE A 60 -8.73 33.99 -27.68
C ILE A 60 -8.13 35.03 -26.70
N ILE A 61 -6.83 34.88 -26.43
CA ILE A 61 -5.91 36.00 -26.61
C ILE A 61 -5.69 36.15 -28.13
N THR A 62 -6.03 37.33 -28.68
CA THR A 62 -5.87 37.79 -30.09
C THR A 62 -6.88 37.30 -31.16
N LYS A 63 -7.96 38.07 -31.35
CA LYS A 63 -8.63 38.30 -32.66
C LYS A 63 -8.62 39.82 -32.84
N GLU A 64 -8.09 40.39 -33.92
CA GLU A 64 -8.68 40.45 -35.28
C GLU A 64 -7.65 41.00 -36.33
N PRO A 65 -7.95 41.13 -37.65
CA PRO A 65 -7.57 40.13 -38.65
C PRO A 65 -6.86 40.67 -39.92
N GLY A 66 -6.41 39.75 -40.78
CA GLY A 66 -6.12 39.98 -42.21
C GLY A 66 -5.03 39.02 -42.69
N GLY A 67 -5.10 38.32 -43.80
CA GLY A 67 -6.09 38.16 -44.86
C GLY A 67 -5.45 37.28 -45.95
N LEU A 68 -6.29 36.70 -46.80
CA LEU A 68 -6.02 36.26 -48.18
C LEU A 68 -5.13 35.02 -48.46
N HIS A 69 -5.77 34.10 -49.23
CA HIS A 69 -5.23 33.33 -50.37
C HIS A 69 -4.20 32.22 -50.10
N ARG A 70 -4.09 31.11 -50.86
CA ARG A 70 -4.85 30.42 -51.92
C ARG A 70 -4.14 29.06 -52.11
N ASP A 71 -4.90 28.07 -52.56
CA ASP A 71 -4.55 26.98 -53.49
C ASP A 71 -3.29 26.08 -53.31
N GLY A 72 -3.52 24.79 -53.58
CA GLY A 72 -2.50 23.88 -54.17
C GLY A 72 -2.43 22.52 -53.50
N ARG A 73 -3.35 21.60 -53.80
CA ARG A 73 -3.21 20.50 -54.79
C ARG A 73 -2.25 19.36 -54.43
N MET A 74 -2.85 18.17 -54.47
CA MET A 74 -2.36 16.91 -55.09
C MET A 74 -1.14 16.25 -54.42
N SER A 75 -0.98 14.94 -54.38
CA SER A 75 -1.57 13.80 -55.09
C SER A 75 -1.15 12.55 -54.32
N GLY A 76 -2.01 11.52 -54.24
CA GLY A 76 -1.75 10.22 -54.89
C GLY A 76 -0.91 9.31 -54.00
N SER A 77 -1.08 8.00 -53.89
CA SER A 77 -1.83 6.95 -54.58
C SER A 77 -1.70 5.76 -53.60
N GLY A 78 -2.69 4.92 -53.30
CA GLY A 78 -3.44 4.12 -54.25
C GLY A 78 -2.92 2.67 -54.22
N SER A 79 -3.86 1.74 -54.03
CA SER A 79 -3.78 0.29 -54.32
C SER A 79 -3.35 -0.64 -53.17
N ARG A 80 -3.92 -1.83 -52.96
CA ARG A 80 -5.28 -2.42 -53.01
C ARG A 80 -5.07 -3.91 -52.68
N HIS A 81 -5.98 -4.49 -51.87
CA HIS A 81 -6.43 -5.90 -51.87
C HIS A 81 -5.38 -6.97 -51.47
N SER A 82 -5.71 -8.12 -50.86
CA SER A 82 -6.96 -8.88 -50.87
C SER A 82 -7.08 -9.81 -49.65
N THR A 83 -8.32 -10.14 -49.34
CA THR A 83 -8.85 -11.11 -48.37
C THR A 83 -8.58 -12.56 -48.80
N MET A 84 -8.36 -13.47 -47.85
CA MET A 84 -8.62 -14.91 -48.03
C MET A 84 -9.28 -15.50 -46.78
N PHE A 85 -10.39 -16.19 -47.02
CA PHE A 85 -11.12 -17.04 -46.07
C PHE A 85 -10.43 -18.41 -45.98
N LEU A 86 -10.44 -19.03 -44.79
CA LEU A 86 -10.39 -20.48 -44.66
C LEU A 86 -11.36 -20.96 -43.57
N VAL A 87 -12.35 -21.74 -44.00
CA VAL A 87 -13.32 -22.48 -43.19
C VAL A 87 -12.84 -23.93 -43.12
N VAL A 88 -12.69 -24.51 -41.92
CA VAL A 88 -12.67 -25.97 -41.74
C VAL A 88 -13.29 -26.37 -40.39
N ARG A 89 -14.37 -27.16 -40.45
CA ARG A 89 -14.96 -28.09 -39.47
C ARG A 89 -15.93 -29.00 -40.28
N PRO A 90 -16.44 -30.14 -39.78
CA PRO A 90 -16.04 -31.04 -38.70
C PRO A 90 -16.14 -32.56 -39.10
N CYS A 91 -15.73 -33.49 -38.21
CA CYS A 91 -16.20 -34.89 -38.02
C CYS A 91 -15.15 -35.62 -37.15
N GLY A 92 -15.42 -36.58 -36.28
CA GLY A 92 -16.62 -37.34 -35.95
C GLY A 92 -16.31 -38.26 -34.76
N SER A 93 -17.38 -38.75 -34.14
CA SER A 93 -17.53 -39.60 -32.96
C SER A 93 -16.81 -40.95 -32.95
N SER A 94 -16.45 -41.44 -31.76
CA SER A 94 -16.80 -42.81 -31.32
C SER A 94 -16.66 -43.00 -29.80
N SER A 95 -17.54 -43.84 -29.28
CA SER A 95 -17.98 -44.08 -27.91
C SER A 95 -17.24 -45.19 -27.15
N ALA A 96 -17.57 -45.26 -25.84
CA ALA A 96 -17.75 -46.45 -24.99
C ALA A 96 -16.62 -46.82 -24.00
N GLY A 97 -17.03 -47.01 -22.74
CA GLY A 97 -16.18 -47.59 -21.69
C GLY A 97 -16.67 -47.29 -20.27
N ILE A 98 -17.82 -47.83 -19.89
CA ILE A 98 -18.38 -47.81 -18.53
C ILE A 98 -17.56 -48.75 -17.63
N HIS A 99 -17.17 -48.30 -16.43
CA HIS A 99 -17.15 -49.18 -15.24
C HIS A 99 -17.43 -48.38 -13.97
N ARG A 100 -18.65 -48.58 -13.43
CA ARG A 100 -18.99 -48.37 -12.03
C ARG A 100 -18.47 -49.56 -11.22
N LEU A 101 -17.86 -49.31 -10.07
CA LEU A 101 -17.85 -50.24 -8.95
C LEU A 101 -18.21 -49.46 -7.68
N HIS A 102 -19.27 -49.94 -7.02
CA HIS A 102 -19.76 -49.49 -5.72
C HIS A 102 -18.94 -50.16 -4.58
N PRO A 103 -19.03 -49.62 -3.34
CA PRO A 103 -18.10 -49.92 -2.26
C PRO A 103 -18.54 -51.14 -1.44
N THR A 104 -17.58 -51.82 -0.81
CA THR A 104 -17.83 -52.78 0.28
C THR A 104 -17.09 -52.36 1.55
N PRO A 105 -17.67 -52.60 2.74
CA PRO A 105 -17.19 -52.05 3.99
C PRO A 105 -16.12 -52.96 4.61
N SER A 106 -15.08 -52.36 5.19
CA SER A 106 -14.21 -53.09 6.11
C SER A 106 -14.01 -52.29 7.39
N SER A 107 -14.37 -52.97 8.47
CA SER A 107 -14.28 -52.56 9.86
C SER A 107 -12.83 -52.56 10.33
N HIS A 108 -12.34 -51.46 10.88
CA HIS A 108 -11.30 -51.51 11.92
C HIS A 108 -11.35 -50.33 12.89
N ARG A 109 -11.89 -50.65 14.08
CA ARG A 109 -11.42 -50.26 15.42
C ARG A 109 -10.88 -48.83 15.61
N SER A 110 -11.77 -47.96 16.05
CA SER A 110 -11.47 -46.76 16.82
C SER A 110 -10.77 -47.13 18.14
N ARG A 111 -9.57 -46.61 18.38
CA ARG A 111 -9.01 -46.50 19.73
C ARG A 111 -9.52 -45.21 20.34
N ASN A 112 -10.56 -45.33 21.17
CA ASN A 112 -11.00 -44.27 22.06
C ASN A 112 -9.94 -44.06 23.14
N VAL A 113 -9.19 -42.95 23.06
CA VAL A 113 -8.52 -42.39 24.24
C VAL A 113 -9.55 -41.51 24.94
N VAL A 114 -10.04 -42.01 26.07
CA VAL A 114 -10.90 -41.29 27.00
C VAL A 114 -10.01 -40.31 27.77
N ILE A 115 -10.10 -39.01 27.46
CA ILE A 115 -9.66 -37.97 28.40
C ILE A 115 -10.91 -37.49 29.13
N ARG A 116 -10.95 -37.78 30.44
CA ARG A 116 -12.02 -37.41 31.36
C ARG A 116 -12.18 -35.89 31.38
N CYS A 117 -13.36 -35.41 31.04
CA CYS A 117 -13.81 -34.06 31.33
C CYS A 117 -14.38 -34.05 32.75
N SER A 118 -13.73 -33.37 33.69
CA SER A 118 -14.31 -33.04 34.99
C SER A 118 -14.83 -31.60 34.95
N LEU A 119 -16.14 -31.48 34.77
CA LEU A 119 -16.90 -30.27 35.01
C LEU A 119 -17.03 -30.06 36.53
N SER A 120 -16.26 -29.12 37.08
CA SER A 120 -16.67 -28.39 38.28
C SER A 120 -15.92 -27.06 38.42
N SER A 121 -16.69 -26.01 38.74
CA SER A 121 -16.33 -24.62 39.03
C SER A 121 -16.22 -23.64 37.84
N VAL A 122 -17.37 -23.41 37.22
CA VAL A 122 -17.72 -22.11 36.64
C VAL A 122 -18.10 -21.18 37.79
N GLN A 123 -17.24 -20.24 38.17
CA GLN A 123 -17.63 -18.87 38.50
C GLN A 123 -16.40 -17.97 38.75
N GLU A 124 -16.40 -16.85 38.01
CA GLU A 124 -15.74 -15.58 38.32
C GLU A 124 -14.21 -15.54 38.35
N LYS A 125 -13.64 -15.25 37.17
CA LYS A 125 -12.57 -14.25 37.01
C LYS A 125 -12.58 -13.69 35.60
N LYS A 126 -13.29 -12.58 35.43
CA LYS A 126 -13.31 -11.75 34.22
C LYS A 126 -12.35 -10.59 34.48
N GLU A 127 -11.06 -10.88 34.54
CA GLU A 127 -10.00 -9.87 34.50
C GLU A 127 -9.44 -9.84 33.07
N LYS A 128 -9.29 -8.61 32.54
CA LYS A 128 -8.74 -8.31 31.22
C LYS A 128 -7.48 -9.16 30.97
N ALA A 129 -7.54 -10.05 29.99
CA ALA A 129 -6.33 -10.52 29.35
C ALA A 129 -5.74 -9.32 28.59
N GLU A 130 -4.73 -8.68 29.16
CA GLU A 130 -3.80 -7.88 28.39
C GLU A 130 -3.25 -8.78 27.30
N LEU A 131 -3.46 -8.34 26.05
CA LEU A 131 -2.98 -9.02 24.86
C LEU A 131 -1.47 -8.78 24.77
N ASP A 132 -0.70 -9.48 25.59
CA ASP A 132 0.72 -9.66 25.33
C ASP A 132 0.81 -10.54 24.07
N SER A 133 0.87 -9.89 22.90
CA SER A 133 1.35 -10.55 21.71
C SER A 133 2.79 -10.92 22.01
N GLU A 134 3.04 -12.17 22.39
CA GLU A 134 4.37 -12.76 22.33
C GLU A 134 4.80 -12.65 20.87
N LEU A 135 5.50 -11.56 20.54
CA LEU A 135 6.29 -11.40 19.33
C LEU A 135 7.14 -12.66 19.26
N GLN A 136 6.75 -13.60 18.38
CA GLN A 136 7.53 -14.80 18.12
C GLN A 136 8.97 -14.33 17.86
N PRO A 137 9.98 -14.81 18.60
CA PRO A 137 11.35 -14.39 18.38
C PRO A 137 11.63 -14.62 16.90
N SER A 138 11.88 -13.53 16.18
CA SER A 138 12.11 -13.54 14.74
C SER A 138 13.09 -14.66 14.44
N LEU A 139 12.70 -15.67 13.65
CA LEU A 139 13.66 -16.67 13.20
C LEU A 139 14.86 -15.90 12.61
N ALA A 140 16.05 -16.19 13.13
CA ALA A 140 17.25 -15.50 12.73
C ALA A 140 17.46 -15.63 11.21
N PHE A 141 17.68 -14.50 10.55
CA PHE A 141 18.09 -14.50 9.15
C PHE A 141 19.54 -14.99 9.05
N PRO A 142 19.91 -15.68 7.95
CA PRO A 142 21.31 -16.06 7.76
C PRO A 142 22.18 -14.79 7.72
N PRO A 143 23.41 -14.85 8.25
CA PRO A 143 24.35 -13.75 8.11
C PRO A 143 24.65 -13.51 6.64
N ILE A 144 24.85 -12.24 6.29
CA ILE A 144 25.20 -11.80 4.94
C ILE A 144 26.60 -11.19 4.96
N ARG A 145 27.35 -11.36 3.87
CA ARG A 145 28.73 -10.86 3.75
C ARG A 145 28.83 -9.40 3.30
N ALA A 146 27.77 -8.90 2.68
CA ALA A 146 27.70 -7.55 2.12
C ALA A 146 26.27 -7.04 2.25
N ALA A 147 26.11 -5.71 2.27
CA ALA A 147 24.80 -5.08 2.26
C ALA A 147 24.00 -5.52 1.02
N LYS A 148 22.72 -5.80 1.23
CA LYS A 148 21.78 -6.21 0.17
C LYS A 148 20.55 -5.34 0.20
N ARG A 149 20.10 -4.91 -0.97
CA ARG A 149 18.82 -4.24 -1.17
C ARG A 149 17.89 -5.15 -1.95
N VAL A 150 16.69 -5.34 -1.43
CA VAL A 150 15.65 -6.18 -2.02
C VAL A 150 14.43 -5.32 -2.33
N VAL A 151 14.06 -5.28 -3.61
CA VAL A 151 12.94 -4.51 -4.13
C VAL A 151 11.81 -5.46 -4.47
N LEU A 152 10.73 -5.40 -3.70
CA LEU A 152 9.54 -6.21 -3.88
C LEU A 152 8.53 -5.47 -4.76
N VAL A 153 7.99 -6.15 -5.77
CA VAL A 153 6.94 -5.63 -6.65
C VAL A 153 5.77 -6.61 -6.70
N ARG A 154 4.55 -6.12 -6.44
CA ARG A 154 3.34 -6.93 -6.69
C ARG A 154 3.03 -6.92 -8.19
N HIS A 155 2.55 -8.04 -8.73
CA HIS A 155 2.11 -8.10 -10.13
C HIS A 155 1.08 -7.00 -10.51
N GLY A 156 1.06 -6.61 -11.79
CA GLY A 156 0.06 -5.68 -12.32
C GLY A 156 -1.37 -6.25 -12.26
N GLN A 157 -2.39 -5.42 -12.48
CA GLN A 157 -3.78 -5.87 -12.45
C GLN A 157 -4.01 -7.08 -13.37
N SER A 158 -4.59 -8.16 -12.82
CA SER A 158 -4.98 -9.34 -13.58
C SER A 158 -6.45 -9.33 -13.98
N THR A 159 -6.85 -10.23 -14.89
CA THR A 159 -8.26 -10.44 -15.28
C THR A 159 -9.14 -10.72 -14.05
N TRP A 160 -8.67 -11.55 -13.13
CA TRP A 160 -9.41 -11.85 -11.90
C TRP A 160 -9.40 -10.72 -10.87
N ASN A 161 -8.39 -9.83 -10.89
CA ASN A 161 -8.51 -8.59 -10.12
C ASN A 161 -9.65 -7.74 -10.68
N ALA A 162 -9.68 -7.51 -11.99
CA ALA A 162 -10.72 -6.71 -12.64
C ALA A 162 -12.13 -7.30 -12.47
N GLU A 163 -12.24 -8.62 -12.33
CA GLU A 163 -13.51 -9.31 -12.06
C GLU A 163 -13.85 -9.40 -10.57
N GLY A 164 -12.94 -9.05 -9.65
CA GLY A 164 -13.14 -9.22 -8.20
C GLY A 164 -13.17 -10.69 -7.73
N ARG A 165 -12.48 -11.59 -8.44
CA ARG A 165 -12.36 -13.01 -8.10
C ARG A 165 -11.19 -13.29 -7.17
N ILE A 166 -11.37 -14.27 -6.29
CA ILE A 166 -10.32 -14.79 -5.41
C ILE A 166 -9.33 -15.57 -6.27
N GLN A 167 -8.07 -15.12 -6.32
CA GLN A 167 -7.04 -15.74 -7.16
C GLN A 167 -6.39 -16.93 -6.49
N GLY A 168 -5.91 -16.75 -5.27
CA GLY A 168 -4.98 -17.69 -4.66
C GLY A 168 -3.78 -17.98 -5.57
N SER A 169 -3.25 -19.19 -5.47
CA SER A 169 -2.14 -19.70 -6.28
C SER A 169 -2.55 -20.22 -7.67
N SER A 170 -3.79 -20.00 -8.09
CA SER A 170 -4.26 -20.30 -9.45
C SER A 170 -3.41 -19.61 -10.52
N ASN A 171 -3.12 -20.34 -11.59
CA ASN A 171 -2.40 -19.84 -12.77
C ASN A 171 -3.34 -19.44 -13.93
N PHE A 172 -4.65 -19.37 -13.71
CA PHE A 172 -5.62 -19.05 -14.76
C PHE A 172 -5.74 -17.56 -15.08
N SER A 173 -5.40 -16.67 -14.14
CA SER A 173 -5.46 -15.23 -14.36
C SER A 173 -4.21 -14.72 -15.07
N VAL A 174 -4.41 -13.82 -16.03
CA VAL A 174 -3.36 -13.14 -16.80
C VAL A 174 -3.45 -11.64 -16.59
N LEU A 175 -2.42 -10.87 -16.96
CA LEU A 175 -2.48 -9.41 -16.88
C LEU A 175 -3.54 -8.84 -17.83
N THR A 176 -4.21 -7.77 -17.38
CA THR A 176 -4.99 -6.92 -18.28
C THR A 176 -4.08 -5.92 -18.98
N LYS A 177 -4.57 -5.23 -20.01
CA LYS A 177 -3.84 -4.09 -20.61
C LYS A 177 -3.50 -3.00 -19.59
N LYS A 178 -4.37 -2.81 -18.58
CA LYS A 178 -4.10 -1.90 -17.46
C LYS A 178 -2.94 -2.43 -16.61
N GLY A 179 -2.93 -3.72 -16.30
CA GLY A 179 -1.82 -4.37 -15.59
C GLY A 179 -0.49 -4.28 -16.32
N GLU A 180 -0.49 -4.42 -17.65
CA GLU A 180 0.71 -4.23 -18.47
C GLU A 180 1.21 -2.78 -18.44
N SER A 181 0.30 -1.80 -18.54
CA SER A 181 0.64 -0.37 -18.42
C SER A 181 1.17 -0.01 -17.03
N GLN A 182 0.60 -0.60 -15.97
CA GLN A 182 1.12 -0.47 -14.61
C GLN A 182 2.56 -1.01 -14.51
N ALA A 183 2.81 -2.19 -15.08
CA ALA A 183 4.15 -2.80 -15.08
C ALA A 183 5.17 -1.96 -15.86
N GLU A 184 4.78 -1.37 -17.00
CA GLU A 184 5.65 -0.45 -17.74
C GLU A 184 5.91 0.83 -16.95
N THR A 185 4.93 1.33 -16.21
CA THR A 185 5.14 2.50 -15.36
C THR A 185 6.13 2.18 -14.24
N SER A 186 6.02 1.02 -13.58
CA SER A 186 7.04 0.56 -12.62
C SER A 186 8.40 0.35 -13.28
N ARG A 187 8.47 -0.12 -14.53
CA ARG A 187 9.73 -0.20 -15.28
C ARG A 187 10.38 1.17 -15.41
N GLN A 188 9.61 2.22 -15.72
CA GLN A 188 10.11 3.59 -15.81
C GLN A 188 10.55 4.15 -14.46
N MET A 189 9.86 3.77 -13.37
CA MET A 189 10.28 4.14 -12.00
C MET A 189 11.63 3.52 -11.63
N LEU A 190 11.87 2.30 -12.12
CA LEU A 190 13.03 1.48 -11.79
C LEU A 190 14.08 1.48 -12.91
N ILE A 191 14.04 2.47 -13.83
CA ILE A 191 14.86 2.45 -15.04
C ILE A 191 16.33 2.77 -14.72
N ASP A 192 16.55 3.69 -13.80
CA ASP A 192 17.88 4.09 -13.33
C ASP A 192 18.41 3.14 -12.25
N ASP A 193 17.60 2.15 -11.84
CA ASP A 193 17.97 1.16 -10.86
C ASP A 193 18.74 -0.01 -11.47
N HIS A 194 19.89 -0.31 -10.86
CA HIS A 194 20.69 -1.48 -11.19
C HIS A 194 20.24 -2.69 -10.36
N PHE A 195 19.98 -3.80 -11.03
CA PHE A 195 19.62 -5.08 -10.40
C PHE A 195 20.54 -6.17 -10.92
N ASP A 196 21.15 -6.91 -10.00
CA ASP A 196 22.03 -8.03 -10.34
C ASP A 196 21.21 -9.28 -10.71
N THR A 197 20.00 -9.41 -10.16
CA THR A 197 19.13 -10.56 -10.38
C THR A 197 17.66 -10.21 -10.16
N CYS A 198 16.78 -11.00 -10.76
CA CYS A 198 15.33 -10.93 -10.57
C CYS A 198 14.78 -12.28 -10.11
N PHE A 199 14.15 -12.33 -8.95
CA PHE A 199 13.31 -13.45 -8.54
C PHE A 199 11.86 -13.20 -8.94
N ALA A 200 11.17 -14.22 -9.43
CA ALA A 200 9.76 -14.10 -9.78
C ALA A 200 8.95 -15.33 -9.38
N SER A 201 7.68 -15.10 -9.04
CA SER A 201 6.72 -16.17 -8.90
C SER A 201 6.47 -16.89 -10.24
N PRO A 202 6.22 -18.21 -10.25
CA PRO A 202 5.90 -18.95 -11.47
C PRO A 202 4.55 -18.57 -12.09
N LEU A 203 3.68 -17.87 -11.37
CA LEU A 203 2.32 -17.57 -11.83
C LEU A 203 2.35 -16.51 -12.95
N ALA A 204 1.58 -16.75 -14.01
CA ALA A 204 1.62 -16.04 -15.28
C ALA A 204 1.55 -14.51 -15.14
N ARG A 205 0.67 -14.00 -14.28
CA ARG A 205 0.54 -12.56 -13.99
C ARG A 205 1.82 -11.94 -13.41
N SER A 206 2.50 -12.65 -12.52
CA SER A 206 3.73 -12.18 -11.88
C SER A 206 4.92 -12.34 -12.84
N LYS A 207 5.04 -13.50 -13.50
CA LYS A 207 6.06 -13.73 -14.53
C LYS A 207 6.00 -12.66 -15.64
N LYS A 208 4.80 -12.37 -16.15
CA LYS A 208 4.63 -11.33 -17.19
C LYS A 208 4.98 -9.93 -16.69
N THR A 209 4.66 -9.61 -15.44
CA THR A 209 5.07 -8.35 -14.80
C THR A 209 6.59 -8.27 -14.70
N ALA A 210 7.24 -9.36 -14.27
CA ALA A 210 8.69 -9.44 -14.18
C ALA A 210 9.35 -9.25 -15.55
N GLU A 211 8.87 -9.93 -16.59
CA GLU A 211 9.36 -9.77 -17.96
C GLU A 211 9.29 -8.31 -18.45
N ILE A 212 8.19 -7.59 -18.16
CA ILE A 212 8.04 -6.19 -18.54
C ILE A 212 9.06 -5.32 -17.78
N ILE A 213 9.12 -5.43 -16.45
CA ILE A 213 10.02 -4.61 -15.62
C ILE A 213 11.49 -4.92 -15.91
N TRP A 214 11.80 -6.20 -16.13
CA TRP A 214 13.16 -6.65 -16.44
C TRP A 214 13.63 -6.14 -17.79
N GLY A 215 12.73 -6.06 -18.77
CA GLY A 215 12.98 -5.45 -20.06
C GLY A 215 14.08 -6.17 -20.83
N SER A 216 15.10 -5.41 -21.26
CA SER A 216 16.23 -5.93 -22.06
C SER A 216 17.45 -6.33 -21.24
N ARG A 217 17.32 -6.45 -19.90
CA ARG A 217 18.41 -6.93 -19.04
C ARG A 217 18.76 -8.39 -19.41
N GLN A 218 20.05 -8.70 -19.48
CA GLN A 218 20.54 -10.00 -19.97
C GLN A 218 20.53 -11.09 -18.88
N ASP A 219 20.60 -10.71 -17.61
CA ASP A 219 20.61 -11.63 -16.48
C ASP A 219 19.29 -12.41 -16.38
N PRO A 220 19.32 -13.69 -15.93
CA PRO A 220 18.14 -14.52 -15.91
C PRO A 220 17.15 -14.13 -14.81
N ILE A 221 15.85 -14.25 -15.10
CA ILE A 221 14.81 -14.23 -14.08
C ILE A 221 14.75 -15.61 -13.40
N ILE A 222 15.11 -15.67 -12.13
CA ILE A 222 15.06 -16.87 -11.29
C ILE A 222 13.62 -17.08 -10.84
N THR A 223 13.03 -18.22 -11.24
CA THR A 223 11.66 -18.55 -10.81
C THR A 223 11.70 -19.30 -9.48
N ASP A 224 10.95 -18.82 -8.49
CA ASP A 224 10.83 -19.46 -7.18
C ASP A 224 9.37 -19.80 -6.86
N PHE A 225 9.10 -21.09 -6.61
CA PHE A 225 7.75 -21.58 -6.33
C PHE A 225 7.17 -21.07 -5.00
N ASP A 226 8.00 -20.73 -4.02
CA ASP A 226 7.52 -20.22 -2.72
C ASP A 226 7.01 -18.78 -2.84
N LEU A 227 7.41 -18.04 -3.87
CA LEU A 227 6.89 -16.71 -4.21
C LEU A 227 5.46 -16.76 -4.80
N ARG A 228 4.83 -17.92 -4.96
CA ARG A 228 3.42 -18.01 -5.37
C ARG A 228 2.49 -17.41 -4.31
N GLU A 229 1.32 -16.96 -4.76
CA GLU A 229 0.31 -16.37 -3.88
C GLU A 229 -0.19 -17.35 -2.81
N ILE A 230 -0.95 -16.86 -1.83
CA ILE A 230 -1.60 -17.69 -0.80
C ILE A 230 -2.45 -18.82 -1.41
N ASP A 231 -2.32 -20.02 -0.85
CA ASP A 231 -3.02 -21.22 -1.32
C ASP A 231 -4.46 -21.20 -0.75
N LEU A 232 -5.45 -20.89 -1.58
CA LEU A 232 -6.88 -20.81 -1.20
C LEU A 232 -7.74 -21.71 -2.09
N TYR A 233 -7.28 -22.94 -2.35
CA TYR A 233 -7.74 -23.79 -3.45
C TYR A 233 -9.27 -23.83 -3.62
N SER A 234 -10.02 -24.10 -2.55
CA SER A 234 -11.48 -24.14 -2.58
C SER A 234 -12.18 -22.80 -2.86
N PHE A 235 -11.52 -21.66 -2.64
CA PHE A 235 -12.05 -20.33 -2.95
C PHE A 235 -11.66 -19.82 -4.34
N GLN A 236 -10.64 -20.40 -5.00
CA GLN A 236 -10.10 -19.86 -6.24
C GLN A 236 -11.16 -19.79 -7.34
N GLY A 237 -11.17 -18.66 -8.05
CA GLY A 237 -12.10 -18.39 -9.14
C GLY A 237 -13.48 -17.92 -8.68
N LEU A 238 -13.82 -17.99 -7.40
CA LEU A 238 -15.10 -17.46 -6.91
C LEU A 238 -15.06 -15.94 -6.81
N LEU A 239 -16.18 -15.32 -7.16
CA LEU A 239 -16.50 -13.97 -6.72
C LEU A 239 -16.75 -13.99 -5.21
N LYS A 240 -16.53 -12.85 -4.56
CA LYS A 240 -16.65 -12.74 -3.11
C LYS A 240 -18.06 -13.10 -2.59
N HIS A 241 -19.11 -12.68 -3.31
CA HIS A 241 -20.48 -13.03 -2.96
C HIS A 241 -20.77 -14.52 -3.15
N GLU A 242 -20.17 -15.17 -4.16
CA GLU A 242 -20.25 -16.62 -4.37
C GLU A 242 -19.54 -17.38 -3.24
N GLY A 243 -18.36 -16.91 -2.83
CA GLY A 243 -17.62 -17.44 -1.68
C GLY A 243 -18.42 -17.33 -0.39
N LYS A 244 -19.02 -16.17 -0.11
CA LYS A 244 -19.90 -15.95 1.05
C LYS A 244 -21.10 -16.89 1.03
N ALA A 245 -21.79 -17.00 -0.11
CA ALA A 245 -22.96 -17.86 -0.26
C ALA A 245 -22.62 -19.35 -0.11
N LYS A 246 -21.47 -19.79 -0.65
CA LYS A 246 -21.07 -21.20 -0.67
C LYS A 246 -20.45 -21.68 0.65
N PHE A 247 -19.67 -20.83 1.32
CA PHE A 247 -18.85 -21.23 2.48
C PHE A 247 -19.26 -20.56 3.80
N GLY A 248 -20.20 -19.61 3.79
CA GLY A 248 -20.85 -19.06 4.99
C GLY A 248 -19.88 -18.67 6.11
N SER A 249 -19.92 -19.41 7.22
CA SER A 249 -19.07 -19.17 8.40
C SER A 249 -17.58 -19.28 8.12
N ALA A 250 -17.14 -20.19 7.25
CA ALA A 250 -15.74 -20.33 6.88
C ALA A 250 -15.25 -19.09 6.13
N TYR A 251 -16.07 -18.56 5.21
CA TYR A 251 -15.77 -17.29 4.55
C TYR A 251 -15.70 -16.12 5.55
N ARG A 252 -16.60 -16.09 6.54
CA ARG A 252 -16.55 -15.09 7.62
C ARG A 252 -15.27 -15.20 8.45
N GLN A 253 -14.83 -16.41 8.81
CA GLN A 253 -13.58 -16.61 9.53
C GLN A 253 -12.38 -16.10 8.72
N TRP A 254 -12.32 -16.39 7.41
CA TRP A 254 -11.31 -15.84 6.51
C TRP A 254 -11.28 -14.30 6.49
N GLN A 255 -12.42 -13.63 6.77
CA GLN A 255 -12.49 -12.17 6.79
C GLN A 255 -11.95 -11.57 8.10
N VAL A 256 -12.32 -12.15 9.24
CA VAL A 256 -12.09 -11.54 10.57
C VAL A 256 -10.92 -12.16 11.33
N ASP A 257 -10.55 -13.40 11.01
CA ASP A 257 -9.54 -14.20 11.71
C ASP A 257 -8.82 -15.11 10.71
N ALA A 258 -8.16 -14.46 9.73
CA ALA A 258 -7.51 -15.15 8.62
C ALA A 258 -6.30 -16.00 9.05
N GLU A 259 -5.64 -15.64 10.15
CA GLU A 259 -4.51 -16.41 10.69
C GLU A 259 -4.93 -17.80 11.17
N ASN A 260 -6.06 -17.90 11.86
CA ASN A 260 -6.58 -19.15 12.40
C ASN A 260 -7.59 -19.83 11.45
N PHE A 261 -7.81 -19.26 10.28
CA PHE A 261 -8.67 -19.83 9.25
C PHE A 261 -8.07 -21.13 8.71
N ILE A 262 -8.94 -22.14 8.57
CA ILE A 262 -8.58 -23.43 7.98
C ILE A 262 -9.41 -23.66 6.73
N ILE A 263 -8.73 -24.03 5.64
CA ILE A 263 -9.38 -24.48 4.41
C ILE A 263 -8.59 -25.65 3.85
N ASP A 264 -9.30 -26.65 3.32
CA ASP A 264 -8.69 -27.83 2.70
C ASP A 264 -7.70 -28.60 3.62
N GLY A 265 -7.83 -28.45 4.95
CA GLY A 265 -6.95 -29.08 5.95
C GLY A 265 -5.70 -28.28 6.32
N HIS A 266 -5.55 -27.06 5.81
CA HIS A 266 -4.35 -26.24 5.90
C HIS A 266 -4.61 -24.87 6.57
N TYR A 267 -3.56 -24.27 7.12
CA TYR A 267 -3.58 -22.89 7.65
C TYR A 267 -2.91 -21.94 6.65
N PRO A 268 -3.64 -21.42 5.65
CA PRO A 268 -3.03 -20.79 4.49
C PRO A 268 -2.19 -19.55 4.81
N VAL A 269 -2.56 -18.79 5.85
CA VAL A 269 -1.78 -17.60 6.28
C VAL A 269 -0.51 -18.02 7.03
N ARG A 270 -0.57 -19.00 7.93
CA ARG A 270 0.61 -19.47 8.66
C ARG A 270 1.64 -20.11 7.73
N GLU A 271 1.17 -20.95 6.82
CA GLU A 271 2.00 -21.57 5.78
C GLU A 271 2.61 -20.52 4.82
N LEU A 272 1.89 -19.43 4.53
CA LEU A 272 2.43 -18.30 3.77
C LEU A 272 3.58 -17.60 4.51
N TRP A 273 3.49 -17.43 5.82
CA TRP A 273 4.58 -16.87 6.64
C TRP A 273 5.81 -17.78 6.64
N GLU A 274 5.64 -19.10 6.72
CA GLU A 274 6.73 -20.06 6.60
C GLU A 274 7.40 -19.98 5.22
N ARG A 275 6.61 -19.89 4.14
CA ARG A 275 7.13 -19.70 2.77
C ARG A 275 7.90 -18.40 2.60
N ALA A 276 7.43 -17.30 3.20
CA ALA A 276 8.16 -16.03 3.16
C ALA A 276 9.55 -16.16 3.82
N ARG A 277 9.67 -16.87 4.95
CA ARG A 277 10.96 -17.18 5.57
C ARG A 277 11.86 -18.03 4.65
N SER A 278 11.31 -19.06 4.01
CA SER A 278 12.03 -19.86 3.01
C SER A 278 12.56 -19.01 1.85
N CYS A 279 11.75 -18.07 1.34
CA CYS A 279 12.16 -17.13 0.30
C CYS A 279 13.33 -16.27 0.75
N TRP A 280 13.30 -15.72 1.97
CA TRP A 280 14.39 -14.92 2.50
C TRP A 280 15.70 -15.70 2.60
N THR A 281 15.67 -16.96 3.03
CA THR A 281 16.86 -17.83 3.05
C THR A 281 17.50 -17.92 1.67
N LYS A 282 16.70 -18.09 0.61
CA LYS A 282 17.20 -18.17 -0.78
C LYS A 282 17.70 -16.83 -1.31
N ILE A 283 16.93 -15.75 -1.09
CA ILE A 283 17.27 -14.40 -1.57
C ILE A 283 18.56 -13.90 -0.91
N LEU A 284 18.70 -14.07 0.41
CA LEU A 284 19.87 -13.58 1.16
C LEU A 284 21.12 -14.46 0.95
N ALA A 285 20.95 -15.74 0.61
CA ALA A 285 22.06 -16.62 0.27
C ALA A 285 22.61 -16.39 -1.15
N HIS A 286 21.84 -15.77 -2.04
CA HIS A 286 22.32 -15.41 -3.39
C HIS A 286 23.39 -14.32 -3.31
N ASP A 287 24.42 -14.34 -4.15
CA ASP A 287 25.56 -13.39 -4.04
C ASP A 287 25.20 -11.94 -4.41
N SER A 288 24.14 -11.74 -5.19
CA SER A 288 23.63 -10.42 -5.61
C SER A 288 23.41 -9.43 -4.47
N ARG A 289 23.80 -8.19 -4.67
CA ARG A 289 23.60 -7.07 -3.74
C ARG A 289 22.27 -6.35 -4.00
N SER A 290 21.87 -6.20 -5.26
CA SER A 290 20.60 -5.57 -5.64
C SER A 290 19.67 -6.60 -6.28
N VAL A 291 18.56 -6.88 -5.62
CA VAL A 291 17.63 -7.96 -6.00
C VAL A 291 16.25 -7.41 -6.28
N LEU A 292 15.73 -7.64 -7.48
CA LEU A 292 14.31 -7.44 -7.78
C LEU A 292 13.52 -8.71 -7.45
N VAL A 293 12.37 -8.58 -6.81
CA VAL A 293 11.45 -9.70 -6.54
C VAL A 293 10.06 -9.33 -7.01
N VAL A 294 9.49 -10.09 -7.96
CA VAL A 294 8.14 -9.86 -8.46
C VAL A 294 7.23 -10.99 -8.01
N ALA A 295 6.20 -10.68 -7.23
CA ALA A 295 5.30 -11.68 -6.66
C ALA A 295 3.86 -11.15 -6.51
N HIS A 296 3.20 -11.38 -5.37
CA HIS A 296 1.76 -11.18 -5.17
C HIS A 296 1.45 -10.44 -3.88
N ASN A 297 0.16 -10.14 -3.66
CA ASN A 297 -0.27 -9.33 -2.52
C ASN A 297 0.10 -10.02 -1.20
N ALA A 298 -0.43 -11.22 -0.93
CA ALA A 298 -0.27 -11.84 0.38
C ALA A 298 1.20 -12.20 0.66
N VAL A 299 1.90 -12.78 -0.32
CA VAL A 299 3.31 -13.17 -0.12
C VAL A 299 4.23 -11.96 0.08
N ASN A 300 4.00 -10.82 -0.57
CA ASN A 300 4.78 -9.61 -0.30
C ASN A 300 4.51 -9.07 1.11
N GLN A 301 3.26 -9.13 1.57
CA GLN A 301 2.94 -8.77 2.96
C GLN A 301 3.70 -9.66 3.95
N ALA A 302 3.70 -10.98 3.71
CA ALA A 302 4.43 -11.93 4.55
C ALA A 302 5.95 -11.69 4.49
N LEU A 303 6.51 -11.39 3.32
CA LEU A 303 7.93 -11.05 3.16
C LEU A 303 8.31 -9.81 3.97
N VAL A 304 7.56 -8.72 3.84
CA VAL A 304 7.82 -7.49 4.62
C VAL A 304 7.62 -7.78 6.11
N ALA A 305 6.49 -8.36 6.50
CA ALA A 305 6.16 -8.65 7.89
C ALA A 305 7.25 -9.49 8.57
N THR A 306 7.66 -10.60 7.95
CA THR A 306 8.70 -11.48 8.50
C THR A 306 10.07 -10.79 8.58
N ALA A 307 10.39 -9.88 7.66
CA ALA A 307 11.62 -9.11 7.68
C ALA A 307 11.68 -8.12 8.87
N ILE A 308 10.55 -7.53 9.25
CA ILE A 308 10.45 -6.62 10.41
C ILE A 308 9.83 -7.28 11.66
N GLY A 309 9.93 -8.62 11.77
CA GLY A 309 9.57 -9.36 12.98
C GLY A 309 8.07 -9.51 13.29
N LEU A 310 7.19 -9.19 12.34
CA LEU A 310 5.74 -9.30 12.50
C LEU A 310 5.25 -10.72 12.18
N GLY A 311 4.41 -11.27 13.07
CA GLY A 311 3.79 -12.58 12.91
C GLY A 311 2.58 -12.60 11.96
N SER A 312 1.96 -13.78 11.80
CA SER A 312 0.83 -14.00 10.89
C SER A 312 -0.43 -13.23 11.26
N GLU A 313 -0.56 -12.80 12.51
CA GLU A 313 -1.60 -11.90 13.02
C GLU A 313 -1.60 -10.52 12.33
N TYR A 314 -0.53 -10.18 11.61
CA TYR A 314 -0.42 -8.95 10.81
C TYR A 314 -0.86 -9.11 9.36
N PHE A 315 -1.42 -10.26 8.96
CA PHE A 315 -1.99 -10.42 7.63
C PHE A 315 -3.04 -9.34 7.32
N ARG A 316 -2.92 -8.71 6.14
CA ARG A 316 -3.72 -7.55 5.67
C ARG A 316 -3.46 -6.23 6.42
N THR A 317 -2.38 -6.14 7.21
CA THR A 317 -1.97 -4.89 7.88
C THR A 317 -1.05 -4.04 7.03
N LEU A 318 -0.20 -4.64 6.19
CA LEU A 318 0.71 -3.93 5.31
C LEU A 318 0.14 -3.97 3.89
N LEU A 319 -0.21 -2.83 3.30
CA LEU A 319 -0.85 -2.85 1.98
C LEU A 319 0.17 -3.10 0.86
N GLN A 320 -0.27 -3.76 -0.22
CA GLN A 320 0.51 -3.99 -1.43
C GLN A 320 -0.42 -3.80 -2.63
N SER A 321 -0.32 -2.67 -3.33
CA SER A 321 -1.11 -2.33 -4.51
C SER A 321 -0.53 -2.99 -5.77
N ASN A 322 -1.32 -3.18 -6.83
CA ASN A 322 -0.79 -3.70 -8.10
C ASN A 322 0.36 -2.81 -8.60
N CYS A 323 1.51 -3.44 -8.91
CA CYS A 323 2.74 -2.73 -9.28
C CYS A 323 3.28 -1.77 -8.19
N GLY A 324 2.81 -1.90 -6.95
CA GLY A 324 3.37 -1.23 -5.79
C GLY A 324 4.75 -1.80 -5.46
N VAL A 325 5.66 -0.89 -5.12
CA VAL A 325 7.07 -1.18 -4.84
C VAL A 325 7.36 -1.04 -3.36
N SER A 326 7.98 -2.04 -2.76
CA SER A 326 8.49 -2.00 -1.38
C SER A 326 9.98 -2.30 -1.38
N VAL A 327 10.73 -1.69 -0.46
CA VAL A 327 12.20 -1.71 -0.47
C VAL A 327 12.70 -2.06 0.91
N LEU A 328 13.50 -3.12 0.99
CA LEU A 328 14.14 -3.59 2.22
C LEU A 328 15.65 -3.58 2.06
N ASP A 329 16.32 -2.98 3.02
CA ASP A 329 17.78 -2.96 3.13
C ASP A 329 18.22 -3.94 4.22
N PHE A 330 19.15 -4.81 3.89
CA PHE A 330 19.78 -5.76 4.78
C PHE A 330 21.25 -5.38 4.93
N ILE A 331 21.66 -5.00 6.14
CA ILE A 331 22.99 -4.50 6.46
C ILE A 331 23.71 -5.56 7.31
N PRO A 332 24.90 -6.03 6.89
CA PRO A 332 25.65 -7.02 7.65
C PRO A 332 26.01 -6.50 9.05
N ARG A 333 26.11 -7.42 10.01
CA ARG A 333 26.66 -7.11 11.34
C ARG A 333 28.09 -7.61 11.45
N SER A 334 28.88 -6.92 12.26
CA SER A 334 30.28 -7.30 12.54
C SER A 334 30.42 -8.57 13.37
N ASP A 335 29.35 -9.01 14.04
CA ASP A 335 29.33 -10.20 14.91
C ASP A 335 28.78 -11.45 14.21
N ASP A 336 28.69 -11.44 12.88
CA ASP A 336 28.13 -12.52 12.04
C ASP A 336 26.70 -12.94 12.46
N GLY A 337 25.95 -12.05 13.11
CA GLY A 337 24.53 -12.24 13.45
C GLY A 337 23.59 -11.94 12.27
N SER A 338 22.28 -12.11 12.51
CA SER A 338 21.23 -11.70 11.56
C SER A 338 21.41 -10.25 11.14
N PRO A 339 21.37 -9.89 9.84
CA PRO A 339 21.55 -8.52 9.39
C PRO A 339 20.60 -7.53 10.07
N HIS A 340 21.03 -6.28 10.19
CA HIS A 340 20.09 -5.19 10.46
C HIS A 340 19.19 -5.01 9.24
N ILE A 341 17.88 -4.94 9.47
CA ILE A 341 16.89 -4.83 8.41
C ILE A 341 16.27 -3.46 8.49
N CYS A 342 16.13 -2.77 7.36
CA CYS A 342 15.43 -1.50 7.28
C CYS A 342 14.38 -1.54 6.18
N LEU A 343 13.11 -1.35 6.54
CA LEU A 343 12.03 -1.08 5.62
C LEU A 343 12.16 0.37 5.15
N ASN A 344 12.77 0.52 3.98
CA ASN A 344 13.06 1.80 3.38
C ASN A 344 11.80 2.42 2.75
N ARG A 345 10.99 1.60 2.07
CA ARG A 345 9.71 2.01 1.47
C ARG A 345 8.70 0.88 1.54
N LEU A 346 7.43 1.24 1.74
CA LEU A 346 6.32 0.30 1.63
C LEU A 346 5.30 0.86 0.64
N ASN A 347 4.97 0.04 -0.37
CA ASN A 347 3.85 0.26 -1.28
C ASN A 347 3.88 1.60 -2.02
N GLN A 348 5.04 1.98 -2.55
CA GLN A 348 5.15 3.11 -3.47
C GLN A 348 4.55 2.74 -4.81
N THR A 349 3.47 3.40 -5.18
CA THR A 349 2.77 3.18 -6.46
C THR A 349 3.02 4.34 -7.42
N PRO A 350 2.86 4.10 -8.74
CA PRO A 350 2.84 5.20 -9.70
C PRO A 350 1.63 6.14 -9.57
N GLY A 351 0.56 5.68 -8.91
CA GLY A 351 -0.62 6.48 -8.59
C GLY A 351 -0.48 7.17 -7.23
N SER A 352 -1.46 8.01 -6.88
CA SER A 352 -1.53 8.60 -5.55
C SER A 352 -1.89 7.51 -4.53
N PRO A 353 -1.06 7.24 -3.50
CA PRO A 353 -1.39 6.26 -2.49
C PRO A 353 -2.54 6.74 -1.61
N ILE A 354 -2.78 8.05 -1.56
CA ILE A 354 -3.80 8.63 -0.70
C ILE A 354 -5.18 8.74 -1.34
N ALA A 355 -5.31 8.46 -2.64
CA ALA A 355 -6.61 8.50 -3.31
C ALA A 355 -7.65 7.70 -2.50
N GLY A 356 -8.86 8.28 -2.37
CA GLY A 356 -9.94 7.68 -1.60
C GLY A 356 -10.17 6.22 -2.03
N GLY A 357 -10.35 5.32 -1.07
CA GLY A 357 -10.50 3.90 -1.38
C GLY A 357 -10.17 2.99 -0.21
N LYS A 358 -10.49 1.70 -0.39
CA LYS A 358 -10.39 0.66 0.63
C LYS A 358 -8.93 0.36 1.05
N SER A 359 -8.71 -0.04 2.30
CA SER A 359 -7.44 -0.55 2.84
C SER A 359 -7.60 -2.00 3.28
N GLY A 360 -6.78 -2.90 2.74
CA GLY A 360 -6.88 -4.33 3.01
C GLY A 360 -8.23 -4.92 2.56
N GLY A 361 -8.85 -4.30 1.55
CA GLY A 361 -10.18 -4.63 1.06
C GLY A 361 -11.34 -4.04 1.88
N ARG A 362 -11.09 -3.29 2.96
CA ARG A 362 -12.12 -2.66 3.83
C ARG A 362 -12.20 -1.17 3.57
N GLU A 363 -13.40 -0.59 3.65
CA GLU A 363 -13.55 0.86 3.54
C GLU A 363 -12.83 1.55 4.69
N THR A 364 -12.02 2.57 4.38
CA THR A 364 -11.30 3.34 5.37
C THR A 364 -12.31 4.23 6.10
N SER A 365 -12.51 4.00 7.41
CA SER A 365 -13.39 4.85 8.22
C SER A 365 -12.66 6.05 8.79
N LYS A 366 -11.39 5.90 9.18
CA LYS A 366 -10.54 7.01 9.66
C LYS A 366 -9.13 6.90 9.09
N ARG A 367 -8.42 8.02 9.00
CA ARG A 367 -7.04 8.07 8.47
C ARG A 367 -6.17 9.07 9.23
N ILE A 368 -4.94 8.64 9.49
CA ILE A 368 -3.86 9.51 9.94
C ILE A 368 -2.79 9.52 8.84
N VAL A 369 -2.49 10.71 8.32
CA VAL A 369 -1.39 10.91 7.38
C VAL A 369 -0.21 11.50 8.13
N LEU A 370 0.90 10.77 8.18
CA LEU A 370 2.15 11.24 8.75
C LEU A 370 2.97 11.92 7.66
N VAL A 371 3.34 13.18 7.88
CA VAL A 371 4.18 13.95 6.95
C VAL A 371 5.48 14.30 7.67
N CYS A 372 6.60 13.94 7.06
CA CYS A 372 7.91 14.38 7.53
C CYS A 372 8.12 15.84 7.15
N ASN A 373 8.68 16.65 8.05
CA ASN A 373 9.04 18.03 7.72
C ASN A 373 10.01 18.09 6.53
N GLY A 374 9.93 19.18 5.77
CA GLY A 374 10.89 19.44 4.70
C GLY A 374 12.31 19.69 5.24
N SER A 375 13.28 19.64 4.32
CA SER A 375 14.71 19.90 4.58
C SER A 375 14.96 21.28 5.20
N THR A 376 15.95 21.39 6.09
CA THR A 376 16.22 22.62 6.86
C THR A 376 17.54 23.27 6.46
N GLN A 377 17.75 24.54 6.85
CA GLN A 377 18.95 25.33 6.49
C GLN A 377 20.28 24.77 7.06
N GLY A 378 20.25 23.73 7.90
CA GLY A 378 21.44 23.03 8.39
C GLY A 378 21.86 21.79 7.57
N ASN A 379 21.12 21.41 6.53
CA ASN A 379 21.41 20.23 5.71
C ASN A 379 22.47 20.49 4.61
N THR A 380 23.63 21.06 4.95
CA THR A 380 24.82 20.99 4.07
C THR A 380 25.56 19.68 4.33
N GLU A 381 26.08 19.05 3.27
CA GLU A 381 26.51 17.64 3.13
C GLU A 381 27.48 17.06 4.17
N ASP A 382 28.00 17.86 5.12
CA ASP A 382 29.00 17.42 6.13
C ASP A 382 28.60 17.66 7.60
N GLY A 383 27.33 17.98 7.90
CA GLY A 383 26.94 18.50 9.23
C GLY A 383 25.68 17.90 9.87
N PHE A 384 25.81 17.55 11.15
CA PHE A 384 24.77 17.05 12.06
C PHE A 384 23.60 18.05 12.28
N PRO A 385 22.34 17.81 11.84
CA PRO A 385 21.19 18.64 12.17
C PRO A 385 20.31 17.94 13.21
N LEU A 386 20.88 17.45 14.32
CA LEU A 386 20.05 17.05 15.47
C LEU A 386 19.81 18.27 16.35
N GLY A 387 18.56 18.75 16.36
CA GLY A 387 18.06 19.63 17.44
C GLY A 387 18.08 21.13 17.17
N GLY A 388 18.46 21.59 15.97
CA GLY A 388 18.26 22.99 15.59
C GLY A 388 16.78 23.26 15.30
N ASP A 389 16.17 24.21 16.00
CA ASP A 389 14.89 24.80 15.61
C ASP A 389 15.06 25.70 14.38
N GLN A 390 15.48 25.07 13.28
CA GLN A 390 15.83 25.72 12.03
C GLN A 390 14.62 25.80 11.10
N PRO A 391 14.47 26.91 10.36
CA PRO A 391 13.43 27.00 9.34
C PRO A 391 13.75 26.08 8.15
N LEU A 392 12.74 25.89 7.29
CA LEU A 392 12.89 25.21 6.02
C LEU A 392 13.93 25.93 5.13
N ASN A 393 14.75 25.15 4.42
CA ASN A 393 15.51 25.67 3.30
C ASN A 393 14.65 25.66 2.02
N MET A 394 15.20 26.10 0.88
CA MET A 394 14.45 26.16 -0.38
C MET A 394 13.93 24.79 -0.83
N LEU A 395 14.74 23.73 -0.68
CA LEU A 395 14.31 22.37 -0.97
C LEU A 395 13.16 21.94 -0.04
N GLY A 396 13.26 22.25 1.25
CA GLY A 396 12.23 21.97 2.24
C GLY A 396 10.90 22.64 1.92
N VAL A 397 10.92 23.90 1.47
CA VAL A 397 9.72 24.61 1.01
C VAL A 397 9.09 23.90 -0.20
N ILE A 398 9.89 23.49 -1.18
CA ILE A 398 9.40 22.73 -2.34
C ILE A 398 8.81 21.38 -1.91
N GLN A 399 9.48 20.67 -0.99
CA GLN A 399 9.01 19.40 -0.45
C GLN A 399 7.65 19.59 0.26
N SER A 400 7.50 20.61 1.09
CA SER A 400 6.23 20.93 1.76
C SER A 400 5.13 21.23 0.74
N GLN A 401 5.43 22.00 -0.31
CA GLN A 401 4.48 22.31 -1.38
C GLN A 401 4.03 21.05 -2.13
N LYS A 402 4.97 20.15 -2.46
CA LYS A 402 4.67 18.89 -3.13
C LYS A 402 3.84 17.96 -2.25
N SER A 403 4.15 17.89 -0.96
CA SER A 403 3.33 17.12 0.00
C SER A 403 1.93 17.70 0.12
N ALA A 404 1.80 19.02 0.13
CA ALA A 404 0.50 19.68 0.11
C ALA A 404 -0.30 19.40 -1.16
N GLU A 405 0.34 19.44 -2.33
CA GLU A 405 -0.26 19.08 -3.63
C GLU A 405 -0.73 17.62 -3.65
N LEU A 406 0.08 16.69 -3.11
CA LEU A 406 -0.30 15.30 -3.00
C LEU A 406 -1.62 15.16 -2.22
N LEU A 407 -1.75 15.88 -1.10
CA LEU A 407 -2.89 15.82 -0.19
C LEU A 407 -4.17 16.52 -0.70
N LEU A 408 -4.16 17.16 -1.87
CA LEU A 408 -5.33 17.87 -2.42
C LEU A 408 -6.56 16.99 -2.62
N ASP A 409 -6.35 15.70 -2.92
CA ASP A 409 -7.45 14.75 -3.12
C ASP A 409 -8.09 14.30 -1.78
N LEU A 410 -7.53 14.71 -0.64
CA LEU A 410 -8.05 14.40 0.68
C LEU A 410 -8.80 15.57 1.29
N ARG A 411 -9.90 15.21 1.96
CA ARG A 411 -10.68 16.12 2.77
C ARG A 411 -10.09 16.23 4.18
N VAL A 412 -8.98 16.94 4.36
CA VAL A 412 -8.31 17.05 5.68
C VAL A 412 -9.21 17.76 6.70
N SER A 413 -9.37 17.17 7.90
CA SER A 413 -10.15 17.75 9.01
C SER A 413 -9.30 18.66 9.89
N SER A 414 -8.15 18.18 10.32
CA SER A 414 -7.19 18.93 11.14
C SER A 414 -5.75 18.58 10.78
N ILE A 415 -4.86 19.55 11.01
CA ILE A 415 -3.40 19.41 10.87
C ILE A 415 -2.78 19.59 12.26
N ILE A 416 -2.14 18.55 12.75
CA ILE A 416 -1.45 18.53 14.04
C ILE A 416 0.04 18.58 13.75
N SER A 417 0.75 19.54 14.33
CA SER A 417 2.18 19.73 14.06
C SER A 417 3.01 19.72 15.34
N SER A 418 4.24 19.21 15.23
CA SER A 418 5.29 19.51 16.20
C SER A 418 5.53 21.04 16.24
N PRO A 419 5.80 21.64 17.42
CA PRO A 419 6.10 23.06 17.55
C PRO A 419 7.44 23.49 16.91
N ASN A 420 8.22 22.55 16.37
CA ASN A 420 9.45 22.85 15.64
C ASN A 420 9.18 23.70 14.39
N LYS A 421 10.01 24.72 14.13
CA LYS A 421 9.83 25.65 12.99
C LYS A 421 9.66 24.97 11.63
N ALA A 422 10.43 23.92 11.35
CA ALA A 422 10.32 23.21 10.06
C ALA A 422 8.98 22.46 9.93
N CYS A 423 8.50 21.87 11.03
CA CYS A 423 7.20 21.20 11.09
C CYS A 423 6.06 22.22 10.96
N VAL A 424 6.12 23.34 11.69
CA VAL A 424 5.14 24.44 11.59
C VAL A 424 5.11 25.03 10.18
N GLY A 425 6.28 25.24 9.57
CA GLY A 425 6.38 25.71 8.18
C GLY A 425 5.74 24.74 7.20
N THR A 426 6.02 23.43 7.34
CA THR A 426 5.42 22.39 6.50
C THR A 426 3.90 22.32 6.68
N ALA A 427 3.42 22.35 7.93
CA ALA A 427 2.00 22.33 8.26
C ALA A 427 1.25 23.56 7.71
N SER A 428 1.88 24.74 7.79
CA SER A 428 1.32 25.99 7.26
C SER A 428 1.13 25.94 5.74
N VAL A 429 2.10 25.39 5.01
CA VAL A 429 1.99 25.20 3.55
C VAL A 429 0.84 24.23 3.22
N ILE A 430 0.73 23.11 3.94
CA ILE A 430 -0.36 22.15 3.75
C ILE A 430 -1.72 22.81 4.00
N SER A 431 -1.87 23.55 5.11
CA SER A 431 -3.09 24.29 5.45
C SER A 431 -3.46 25.28 4.35
N GLN A 432 -2.53 26.12 3.90
CA GLN A 432 -2.80 27.12 2.85
C GLN A 432 -3.28 26.49 1.54
N VAL A 433 -2.67 25.39 1.12
CA VAL A 433 -3.04 24.68 -0.11
C VAL A 433 -4.41 24.01 0.03
N GLN A 434 -4.71 23.40 1.17
CA GLN A 434 -6.02 22.81 1.45
C GLN A 434 -7.14 23.87 1.45
N GLU A 435 -6.89 25.03 2.06
CA GLU A 435 -7.84 26.15 2.11
C GLU A 435 -8.09 26.74 0.71
N ALA A 436 -7.05 26.82 -0.13
CA ALA A 436 -7.14 27.35 -1.49
C ALA A 436 -7.85 26.40 -2.49
N ALA A 437 -7.74 25.09 -2.30
CA ALA A 437 -8.29 24.08 -3.22
C ALA A 437 -9.81 24.19 -3.39
N ASP A 438 -10.53 24.47 -2.29
CA ASP A 438 -11.99 24.58 -2.29
C ASP A 438 -12.50 25.95 -2.81
N CYS A 439 -11.62 26.95 -2.96
CA CYS A 439 -11.95 28.23 -3.60
C CYS A 439 -12.11 28.15 -5.13
N LEU A 440 -11.81 26.99 -5.74
CA LEU A 440 -11.97 26.74 -7.18
C LEU A 440 -13.32 26.09 -7.54
N GLY A 441 -14.18 25.80 -6.56
CA GLY A 441 -15.54 25.28 -6.73
C GLY A 441 -16.59 26.38 -6.91
N ALA A 442 -17.70 26.08 -7.61
CA ALA A 442 -18.77 27.03 -7.92
C ALA A 442 -19.44 27.66 -6.68
N ASP A 443 -19.31 27.04 -5.50
CA ASP A 443 -19.94 27.50 -4.26
C ASP A 443 -18.98 28.21 -3.28
N CYS A 444 -17.68 28.36 -3.62
CA CYS A 444 -16.69 29.23 -2.95
C CYS A 444 -16.89 29.40 -1.42
N VAL A 445 -17.06 28.32 -0.65
CA VAL A 445 -17.09 28.40 0.81
C VAL A 445 -15.67 28.18 1.31
N PRO A 446 -14.99 29.20 1.87
CA PRO A 446 -13.68 29.00 2.47
C PRO A 446 -13.80 27.97 3.58
N ARG A 447 -13.05 26.88 3.45
CA ARG A 447 -12.96 25.87 4.49
C ARG A 447 -11.65 26.04 5.22
N TYR A 448 -11.73 26.51 6.45
CA TYR A 448 -10.58 26.53 7.35
C TYR A 448 -10.20 25.10 7.76
N VAL A 449 -8.91 24.81 7.70
CA VAL A 449 -8.37 23.57 8.27
C VAL A 449 -7.84 23.90 9.66
N GLU A 450 -8.36 23.23 10.68
CA GLU A 450 -7.92 23.47 12.05
C GLU A 450 -6.45 23.07 12.20
N MET A 451 -5.59 24.00 12.60
CA MET A 451 -4.19 23.72 12.92
C MET A 451 -3.98 23.68 14.43
N LYS A 452 -3.39 22.58 14.91
CA LYS A 452 -3.01 22.37 16.31
C LYS A 452 -1.51 22.13 16.41
N GLN A 453 -0.94 22.49 17.56
CA GLN A 453 0.42 22.10 17.93
C GLN A 453 0.38 21.09 19.07
N MET A 454 1.26 20.08 19.00
CA MET A 454 1.39 19.02 20.00
C MET A 454 2.85 18.92 20.43
N GLY A 455 3.11 19.22 21.71
CA GLY A 455 4.47 19.23 22.26
C GLY A 455 5.12 17.84 22.25
N GLU A 456 4.32 16.79 22.39
CA GLU A 456 4.72 15.39 22.36
C GLU A 456 5.27 14.95 20.98
N LEU A 457 5.04 15.74 19.93
CA LEU A 457 5.66 15.52 18.61
C LEU A 457 7.05 16.16 18.48
N ASP A 458 7.52 16.94 19.45
CA ASP A 458 8.83 17.59 19.40
C ASP A 458 9.98 16.69 19.83
N ILE A 459 11.05 16.64 19.05
CA ILE A 459 12.23 15.81 19.35
C ILE A 459 13.34 16.56 20.11
N LYS A 460 13.19 17.87 20.39
CA LYS A 460 14.22 18.66 21.09
C LYS A 460 14.50 18.18 22.51
N SER A 461 13.45 17.87 23.28
CA SER A 461 13.56 17.31 24.64
C SER A 461 14.30 15.98 24.67
N VAL A 462 14.21 15.24 23.56
CA VAL A 462 14.82 13.92 23.38
C VAL A 462 16.30 14.11 23.04
N MET A 463 16.62 14.90 22.01
CA MET A 463 17.95 14.96 21.39
C MET A 463 18.94 15.95 22.02
N THR A 464 18.62 16.58 23.15
CA THR A 464 19.47 17.59 23.83
C THR A 464 20.56 16.99 24.73
N ASN A 465 20.57 15.67 24.95
CA ASN A 465 21.60 14.98 25.72
C ASN A 465 22.22 13.85 24.89
N ASN A 466 23.37 14.11 24.24
CA ASN A 466 24.52 13.22 24.01
C ASN A 466 25.34 13.60 22.76
N ASP A 467 26.63 13.28 22.80
CA ASP A 467 27.60 13.33 21.70
C ASP A 467 27.20 12.37 20.56
N ILE A 468 26.37 12.83 19.63
CA ILE A 468 26.03 12.04 18.43
C ILE A 468 26.91 12.47 17.23
N SER A 469 27.88 13.35 17.43
CA SER A 469 28.73 14.02 16.41
C SER A 469 29.44 13.15 15.34
N ASN A 470 29.37 11.81 15.42
CA ASN A 470 30.14 10.90 14.57
C ASN A 470 29.37 10.20 13.43
N PHE A 471 28.06 10.44 13.19
CA PHE A 471 27.31 9.64 12.18
C PHE A 471 26.27 10.41 11.34
N PRO A 472 26.25 10.26 10.00
CA PRO A 472 25.30 10.98 9.15
C PRO A 472 23.84 10.57 9.46
N PRO A 473 22.95 11.53 9.80
CA PRO A 473 21.53 11.28 9.98
C PRO A 473 20.86 10.93 8.64
N PHE A 474 19.70 10.28 8.69
CA PHE A 474 18.91 9.85 7.50
C PHE A 474 19.51 8.70 6.68
N GLN A 475 20.48 7.96 7.21
CA GLN A 475 20.83 6.64 6.67
C GLN A 475 19.82 5.57 7.13
N PRO A 476 19.48 4.57 6.30
CA PRO A 476 18.66 3.44 6.70
C PRO A 476 19.16 2.82 8.01
N GLY A 477 18.26 2.74 8.99
CA GLY A 477 18.55 2.14 10.30
C GLY A 477 19.44 2.97 11.24
N TRP A 478 19.61 4.28 11.00
CA TRP A 478 20.38 5.16 11.90
C TRP A 478 19.91 5.14 13.36
N LEU A 479 18.62 4.90 13.62
CA LEU A 479 18.07 4.77 14.98
C LEU A 479 18.61 3.55 15.75
N ASN A 480 19.17 2.53 15.08
CA ASN A 480 19.84 1.41 15.75
C ASN A 480 21.15 1.83 16.42
N ARG A 481 21.73 2.97 16.02
CA ARG A 481 23.01 3.48 16.54
C ARG A 481 22.82 4.52 17.65
N VAL A 482 21.56 4.80 17.98
CA VAL A 482 21.18 5.73 19.03
C VAL A 482 21.19 5.03 20.39
N ASP A 483 21.68 5.72 21.42
CA ASP A 483 21.68 5.24 22.81
C ASP A 483 20.29 4.77 23.28
N ASP A 484 20.26 3.74 24.12
CA ASP A 484 19.02 3.13 24.60
C ASP A 484 18.14 4.09 25.43
N GLY A 485 18.76 4.97 26.22
CA GLY A 485 18.05 6.00 26.97
C GLY A 485 17.34 6.98 26.04
N LEU A 486 17.99 7.35 24.95
CA LEU A 486 17.42 8.24 23.93
C LEU A 486 16.24 7.56 23.20
N ARG A 487 16.40 6.29 22.79
CA ARG A 487 15.32 5.49 22.18
C ARG A 487 14.12 5.33 23.11
N THR A 488 14.38 5.13 24.41
CA THR A 488 13.33 5.00 25.44
C THR A 488 12.55 6.29 25.62
N THR A 489 13.25 7.42 25.67
CA THR A 489 12.61 8.74 25.77
C THR A 489 11.74 9.03 24.56
N LEU A 490 12.27 8.79 23.35
CA LEU A 490 11.53 8.93 22.10
C LEU A 490 10.26 8.07 22.09
N TRP A 491 10.37 6.79 22.48
CA TRP A 491 9.27 5.83 22.51
C TRP A 491 8.15 6.23 23.48
N ASN A 492 8.52 6.63 24.70
CA ASN A 492 7.55 7.04 25.72
C ASN A 492 6.82 8.32 25.32
N GLN A 493 7.54 9.27 24.71
CA GLN A 493 6.95 10.52 24.26
C GLN A 493 6.02 10.30 23.06
N SER A 494 6.45 9.51 22.07
CA SER A 494 5.61 9.17 20.92
C SER A 494 4.38 8.36 21.31
N GLY A 495 4.44 7.56 22.38
CA GLY A 495 3.29 6.84 22.90
C GLY A 495 2.19 7.78 23.40
N LYS A 496 2.56 8.90 24.04
CA LYS A 496 1.61 9.94 24.44
C LYS A 496 1.01 10.63 23.21
N ALA A 497 1.86 11.03 22.26
CA ALA A 497 1.40 11.63 21.00
C ALA A 497 0.44 10.70 20.24
N TRP A 498 0.76 9.41 20.18
CA TRP A 498 -0.07 8.40 19.53
C TRP A 498 -1.48 8.33 20.11
N LEU A 499 -1.60 8.26 21.45
CA LEU A 499 -2.89 8.26 22.12
C LEU A 499 -3.70 9.54 21.83
N SER A 500 -3.04 10.71 21.82
CA SER A 500 -3.69 11.97 21.47
C SER A 500 -4.15 12.02 20.01
N LEU A 501 -3.38 11.45 19.07
CA LEU A 501 -3.79 11.36 17.67
C LEU A 501 -4.98 10.42 17.49
N LEU A 502 -5.04 9.31 18.23
CA LEU A 502 -6.20 8.42 18.21
C LEU A 502 -7.45 9.06 18.82
N ASP A 503 -7.29 9.87 19.87
CA ASP A 503 -8.38 10.64 20.48
C ASP A 503 -8.99 11.63 19.48
N GLU A 504 -8.15 12.31 18.69
CA GLU A 504 -8.58 13.25 17.66
C GLU A 504 -9.50 12.59 16.60
N ILE A 505 -9.26 11.33 16.25
CA ILE A 505 -10.07 10.57 15.28
C ILE A 505 -11.13 9.67 15.92
N SER A 506 -11.35 9.77 17.24
CA SER A 506 -12.21 8.85 18.00
C SER A 506 -13.71 9.12 17.84
N ASP A 507 -14.09 10.27 17.28
CA ASP A 507 -15.50 10.65 17.09
C ASP A 507 -16.16 9.81 15.99
N GLU A 508 -16.83 8.73 16.40
CA GLU A 508 -17.53 7.80 15.49
C GLU A 508 -18.66 8.47 14.68
N SER A 509 -19.12 9.67 15.07
CA SER A 509 -20.14 10.41 14.29
C SER A 509 -19.60 11.02 12.99
N LYS A 510 -18.27 11.07 12.83
CA LYS A 510 -17.57 11.65 11.67
C LYS A 510 -16.89 10.57 10.82
N PRO A 511 -17.61 9.79 10.01
CA PRO A 511 -16.99 8.82 9.13
C PRO A 511 -16.09 9.51 8.09
N GLY A 512 -14.99 8.87 7.72
CA GLY A 512 -14.03 9.35 6.72
C GLY A 512 -13.13 10.49 7.20
N GLU A 513 -12.95 10.66 8.51
CA GLU A 513 -12.08 11.70 9.06
C GLU A 513 -10.61 11.45 8.73
N VAL A 514 -9.94 12.50 8.24
CA VAL A 514 -8.54 12.48 7.81
C VAL A 514 -7.78 13.56 8.55
N ILE A 515 -6.87 13.18 9.43
CA ILE A 515 -5.95 14.11 10.07
C ILE A 515 -4.56 14.01 9.47
N VAL A 516 -3.82 15.11 9.49
CA VAL A 516 -2.42 15.16 9.07
C VAL A 516 -1.56 15.46 10.29
N ALA A 517 -0.59 14.59 10.60
CA ALA A 517 0.40 14.81 11.64
C ALA A 517 1.75 15.17 10.99
N VAL A 518 2.28 16.36 11.30
CA VAL A 518 3.57 16.84 10.77
C VAL A 518 4.63 16.77 11.85
N GLY A 519 5.67 15.98 11.60
CA GLY A 519 6.72 15.70 12.59
C GLY A 519 8.07 15.38 11.96
N HIS A 520 9.08 15.24 12.82
CA HIS A 520 10.40 14.76 12.41
C HIS A 520 10.34 13.26 12.02
N PRO A 521 11.18 12.78 11.08
CA PRO A 521 11.27 11.35 10.75
C PRO A 521 11.34 10.41 11.96
N ALA A 522 12.12 10.76 12.98
CA ALA A 522 12.23 9.95 14.21
C ALA A 522 10.90 9.77 14.97
N ILE A 523 10.10 10.82 15.12
CA ILE A 523 8.81 10.70 15.82
C ILE A 523 7.80 9.94 14.95
N ASN A 524 7.78 10.19 13.64
CA ASN A 524 6.88 9.50 12.71
C ASN A 524 7.19 7.99 12.64
N ILE A 525 8.46 7.60 12.68
CA ILE A 525 8.87 6.19 12.82
C ILE A 525 8.29 5.59 14.10
N ALA A 526 8.41 6.28 15.23
CA ALA A 526 7.88 5.78 16.49
C ALA A 526 6.34 5.68 16.50
N LEU A 527 5.63 6.62 15.88
CA LEU A 527 4.18 6.54 15.69
C LEU A 527 3.76 5.31 14.85
N MET A 528 4.50 5.01 13.77
CA MET A 528 4.28 3.77 13.01
C MET A 528 4.56 2.52 13.85
N GLY A 529 5.58 2.57 14.71
CA GLY A 529 5.88 1.52 15.68
C GLY A 529 4.69 1.23 16.62
N HIS A 530 4.07 2.28 17.17
CA HIS A 530 2.85 2.14 17.99
C HIS A 530 1.67 1.60 17.18
N CYS A 531 1.48 2.06 15.94
CA CYS A 531 0.44 1.55 15.04
C CYS A 531 0.57 0.04 14.77
N LEU A 532 1.81 -0.46 14.70
CA LEU A 532 2.15 -1.86 14.48
C LEU A 532 2.35 -2.64 15.78
N ASN A 533 2.06 -2.06 16.95
CA ASN A 533 2.31 -2.67 18.26
C ASN A 533 3.73 -3.27 18.41
N LEU A 534 4.73 -2.56 17.88
CA LEU A 534 6.12 -2.93 18.00
C LEU A 534 6.70 -2.46 19.34
N SER A 535 7.92 -2.91 19.65
CA SER A 535 8.71 -2.35 20.76
C SER A 535 9.71 -1.31 20.23
N LYS A 536 10.27 -0.52 21.15
CA LYS A 536 11.31 0.49 20.84
C LYS A 536 12.54 -0.08 20.10
N GLU A 537 12.81 -1.38 20.21
CA GLU A 537 13.96 -2.03 19.55
C GLU A 537 13.80 -2.07 18.03
N TRP A 538 12.57 -1.97 17.51
CA TRP A 538 12.29 -1.98 16.08
C TRP A 538 12.36 -0.61 15.43
N LEU A 539 12.63 0.47 16.18
CA LEU A 539 12.66 1.83 15.62
C LEU A 539 13.68 1.97 14.48
N GLY A 540 14.85 1.34 14.58
CA GLY A 540 15.83 1.34 13.49
C GLY A 540 15.51 0.37 12.35
N SER A 541 14.33 -0.24 12.34
CA SER A 541 13.86 -1.05 11.20
C SER A 541 13.08 -0.26 10.16
N PHE A 542 13.00 1.07 10.31
CA PHE A 542 12.29 1.95 9.38
C PHE A 542 13.18 3.12 8.98
N HIS A 543 12.94 3.61 7.77
CA HIS A 543 13.53 4.84 7.25
C HIS A 543 12.43 5.76 6.72
N LEU A 544 12.60 7.06 6.92
CA LEU A 544 11.72 8.10 6.38
C LEU A 544 12.57 9.27 5.89
N ASP A 545 12.29 9.72 4.68
CA ASP A 545 12.95 10.88 4.07
C ASP A 545 12.27 12.20 4.46
N ALA A 546 12.99 13.32 4.36
CA ALA A 546 12.41 14.64 4.52
C ALA A 546 11.30 14.88 3.47
N GLY A 547 10.16 15.42 3.90
CA GLY A 547 9.00 15.61 3.03
C GLY A 547 8.26 14.33 2.63
N SER A 548 8.69 13.15 3.09
CA SER A 548 8.00 11.89 2.82
C SER A 548 6.63 11.83 3.51
N VAL A 549 5.74 11.01 2.94
CA VAL A 549 4.39 10.77 3.46
C VAL A 549 4.21 9.29 3.80
N SER A 550 3.65 9.01 4.96
CA SER A 550 3.21 7.67 5.37
C SER A 550 1.73 7.73 5.74
N VAL A 551 0.98 6.67 5.43
CA VAL A 551 -0.48 6.68 5.56
C VAL A 551 -0.94 5.51 6.42
N LEU A 552 -1.66 5.84 7.49
CA LEU A 552 -2.25 4.88 8.42
C LEU A 552 -3.77 4.96 8.30
N ASP A 553 -4.38 3.84 7.94
CA ASP A 553 -5.82 3.71 7.83
C ASP A 553 -6.40 2.90 8.97
N PHE A 554 -7.56 3.30 9.45
CA PHE A 554 -8.29 2.62 10.51
C PHE A 554 -9.65 2.23 9.96
N PRO A 555 -9.78 1.08 9.29
CA PRO A 555 -11.05 0.66 8.69
C PRO A 555 -12.13 0.32 9.74
N ASP A 556 -11.73 -0.09 10.94
CA ASP A 556 -12.65 -0.43 12.03
C ASP A 556 -12.73 0.69 13.10
N GLY A 557 -12.39 1.93 12.72
CA GLY A 557 -12.36 3.10 13.62
C GLY A 557 -11.10 3.19 14.47
N ALA A 558 -11.00 4.25 15.29
CA ALA A 558 -9.77 4.59 16.03
C ALA A 558 -9.32 3.52 17.05
N LYS A 559 -10.26 2.69 17.52
CA LYS A 559 -9.98 1.57 18.44
C LYS A 559 -9.61 0.28 17.71
N GLY A 560 -9.80 0.24 16.39
CA GLY A 560 -9.47 -0.88 15.54
C GLY A 560 -7.96 -1.00 15.26
N LYS A 561 -7.56 -2.12 14.67
CA LYS A 561 -6.17 -2.31 14.24
C LYS A 561 -5.87 -1.42 13.04
N GLY A 562 -4.85 -0.57 13.16
CA GLY A 562 -4.38 0.26 12.06
C GLY A 562 -3.82 -0.58 10.91
N VAL A 563 -3.99 -0.11 9.68
CA VAL A 563 -3.49 -0.68 8.43
C VAL A 563 -2.51 0.33 7.83
N ILE A 564 -1.28 -0.10 7.59
CA ILE A 564 -0.27 0.72 6.94
C ILE A 564 -0.48 0.66 5.43
N ARG A 565 -0.93 1.77 4.86
CA ARG A 565 -1.14 1.87 3.42
C ARG A 565 0.15 2.07 2.65
N CYS A 566 1.01 2.95 3.13
CA CYS A 566 2.34 3.18 2.59
C CYS A 566 3.26 3.75 3.67
N ILE A 567 4.57 3.53 3.48
CA ILE A 567 5.63 4.09 4.32
C ILE A 567 6.65 4.74 3.39
N ASN A 568 7.11 5.93 3.78
CA ASN A 568 8.15 6.67 3.07
C ASN A 568 7.82 6.91 1.59
N TYR A 569 6.56 7.29 1.31
CA TYR A 569 6.16 7.64 -0.04
C TYR A 569 6.82 8.97 -0.44
N THR A 570 7.56 8.94 -1.54
CA THR A 570 8.37 10.09 -2.01
C THR A 570 8.14 10.40 -3.49
N ALA A 571 7.38 9.59 -4.22
CA ALA A 571 7.16 9.79 -5.66
C ALA A 571 6.50 11.14 -6.01
N HIS A 572 5.84 11.82 -5.06
CA HIS A 572 5.28 13.16 -5.25
C HIS A 572 6.33 14.27 -5.26
N LEU A 573 7.53 14.05 -4.73
CA LEU A 573 8.56 15.07 -4.58
C LEU A 573 9.33 15.40 -5.88
N GLY A 574 9.13 14.63 -6.94
CA GLY A 574 9.86 14.78 -8.20
C GLY A 574 9.88 13.45 -8.95
N ARG A 575 10.62 13.38 -10.07
CA ARG A 575 10.56 12.27 -11.04
C ARG A 575 11.20 10.96 -10.51
N TRP A 576 10.65 10.44 -9.40
CA TRP A 576 10.98 9.25 -8.58
C TRP A 576 12.08 9.44 -7.52
N SER A 577 11.94 10.51 -6.73
CA SER A 577 12.95 11.37 -6.11
C SER A 577 14.15 10.83 -5.30
N ILE A 578 14.35 9.52 -5.13
CA ILE A 578 15.67 8.93 -4.80
C ILE A 578 15.70 7.56 -5.50
N PRO A 579 16.69 7.26 -6.38
CA PRO A 579 16.78 5.96 -7.03
C PRO A 579 16.68 4.85 -5.98
N ILE A 580 15.85 3.84 -6.23
CA ILE A 580 15.61 2.81 -5.24
C ILE A 580 16.91 2.13 -4.86
N THR A 581 17.88 2.03 -5.77
CA THR A 581 19.15 1.32 -5.62
C THR A 581 20.36 2.22 -5.36
N ARG A 582 20.24 3.55 -5.35
CA ARG A 582 21.36 4.40 -4.90
C ARG A 582 21.65 4.10 -3.43
N SER A 583 22.90 3.75 -3.12
CA SER A 583 23.38 3.75 -1.74
C SER A 583 23.16 5.15 -1.18
N THR A 584 22.58 5.24 0.01
CA THR A 584 22.56 6.50 0.76
C THR A 584 23.94 6.85 1.28
N GLU A 585 24.90 5.91 1.24
CA GLU A 585 26.32 6.18 1.46
C GLU A 585 26.92 6.85 0.21
N ASP A 586 27.12 8.17 0.30
CA ASP A 586 28.26 8.82 -0.33
C ASP A 586 29.51 8.29 0.40
N GLY A 587 30.06 7.22 -0.13
CA GLY A 587 31.36 6.70 0.22
C GLY A 587 32.00 6.26 -1.08
N GLU A 588 33.09 6.91 -1.45
CA GLU A 588 33.95 6.54 -2.56
C GLU A 588 34.35 5.04 -2.46
N GLU A 589 33.56 4.15 -3.05
CA GLU A 589 33.92 2.83 -3.58
C GLU A 589 32.65 2.13 -4.10
N PHE A 590 32.28 2.43 -5.34
CA PHE A 590 31.49 1.55 -6.20
C PHE A 590 32.12 1.48 -7.59
#